data_AF-A0A6C1NCA8-F1
#
_entry.id   AF-A0A6C1NCA8-F1
#
_cell.length_a   1.000
_cell.length_b   1.000
_cell.length_c   1.000
_cell.angle_alpha   90.00
_cell.angle_beta   90.00
_cell.angle_gamma   90.00
#
_symmetry.space_group_name_H-M   'P 1'
#
loop_
_entity.id
_entity.type
_entity.pdbx_description
1 polymer ?
#
loop_
_entity_poly.entity_id
_entity_poly.type
_entity_poly.pdbx_seq_one_letter_code
_entity_poly.pdbx_strand_id
1 'polypeptide(L)'
;MNSPLRRHWWPRPQFSALLLLLWLLLMNSFAPAQVLLGLVLAWFLPFATQQFWPEKPHLKNANRLLIYLAHLMWDIIKANITVARLLLRDPESLQPAFVRYPLA
;
A
#
# COMPACT_ATOMS: atom_id res chain seq x y z
N MET A 1 25.27 3.95 31.96
CA MET A 1 25.71 3.11 30.82
C MET A 1 24.96 3.53 29.59
N ASN A 2 25.70 4.01 28.60
CA ASN A 2 25.27 5.04 27.67
C ASN A 2 24.84 4.35 26.37
N SER A 3 23.54 4.33 26.07
CA SER A 3 23.06 3.94 24.74
C SER A 3 23.16 5.17 23.83
N PRO A 4 23.94 5.12 22.73
CA PRO A 4 24.05 6.27 21.85
C PRO A 4 22.67 6.51 21.20
N LEU A 5 22.19 7.74 21.32
CA LEU A 5 21.07 8.28 20.56
C LEU A 5 21.42 8.22 19.08
N ARG A 6 21.25 7.04 18.46
CA ARG A 6 21.39 6.84 17.02
C ARG A 6 20.14 7.47 16.39
N ARG A 7 20.10 8.81 16.33
CA ARG A 7 19.10 9.56 15.56
C ARG A 7 19.15 8.98 14.15
N HIS A 8 18.13 8.26 13.76
CA HIS A 8 18.01 7.71 12.42
C HIS A 8 17.70 8.91 11.52
N TRP A 9 18.73 9.48 10.88
CA TRP A 9 18.61 10.65 10.00
C TRP A 9 17.72 10.36 8.77
N TRP A 10 17.38 9.09 8.52
CA TRP A 10 16.47 8.68 7.46
C TRP A 10 15.30 7.87 8.04
N PRO A 11 14.12 8.48 8.30
CA PRO A 11 13.04 7.81 9.00
C PRO A 11 12.58 6.51 8.31
N ARG A 12 12.49 6.50 6.97
CA ARG A 12 12.00 5.36 6.16
C ARG A 12 12.49 5.42 4.69
N PRO A 13 13.68 4.90 4.32
CA PRO A 13 14.21 4.99 2.95
C PRO A 13 13.33 4.28 1.90
N GLN A 14 12.68 3.18 2.28
CA GLN A 14 11.74 2.46 1.42
C GLN A 14 10.51 3.32 1.06
N PHE A 15 10.01 4.12 2.00
CA PHE A 15 8.86 4.99 1.79
C PHE A 15 9.22 6.18 0.88
N SER A 16 10.40 6.77 1.06
CA SER A 16 10.91 7.80 0.14
C SER A 16 11.07 7.28 -1.29
N ALA A 17 11.65 6.09 -1.46
CA ALA A 17 11.80 5.47 -2.78
C ALA A 17 10.43 5.19 -3.44
N LEU A 18 9.48 4.65 -2.67
CA LEU A 18 8.13 4.41 -3.15
C LEU A 18 7.43 5.72 -3.54
N LEU A 19 7.59 6.77 -2.74
CA LEU A 19 7.00 8.08 -3.02
C LEU A 19 7.58 8.72 -4.29
N LEU A 20 8.90 8.63 -4.49
CA LEU A 20 9.54 9.07 -5.73
C LEU A 20 9.00 8.28 -6.94
N LEU A 21 8.89 6.96 -6.80
CA LEU A 21 8.36 6.11 -7.87
C LEU A 21 6.92 6.45 -8.21
N LEU A 22 6.06 6.61 -7.19
CA LEU A 22 4.67 7.03 -7.38
C LEU A 22 4.58 8.42 -8.00
N TRP A 23 5.45 9.36 -7.62
CA TRP A 23 5.52 10.70 -8.21
C TRP A 23 5.84 10.64 -9.70
N LEU A 24 6.88 9.90 -10.09
CA LEU A 24 7.26 9.77 -11.49
C LEU A 24 6.20 9.03 -12.31
N LEU A 25 5.56 8.01 -11.73
CA LEU A 25 4.45 7.30 -12.36
C LEU A 25 3.23 8.22 -12.55
N LEU A 26 2.95 9.09 -11.57
CA LEU A 26 1.88 10.08 -11.63
C LEU A 26 2.14 11.16 -12.69
N MET A 27 3.37 11.65 -12.76
CA MET A 27 3.77 12.67 -13.75
C MET A 27 3.97 12.09 -15.15
N ASN A 28 4.10 10.76 -15.27
CA ASN A 28 4.33 10.02 -16.51
C ASN A 28 5.49 10.62 -17.35
N SER A 29 6.51 11.17 -16.70
CA SER A 29 7.61 11.90 -17.34
C SER A 29 8.87 11.81 -16.49
N PHE A 30 9.99 11.47 -17.16
CA PHE A 30 11.33 11.42 -16.55
C PHE A 30 12.12 12.70 -16.78
N ALA A 31 11.46 13.83 -17.03
CA ALA A 31 12.13 15.11 -17.17
C ALA A 31 12.95 15.44 -15.90
N PRO A 32 14.16 16.03 -16.02
CA PRO A 32 15.01 16.34 -14.86
C PRO A 32 14.32 17.17 -13.78
N ALA A 33 13.43 18.08 -14.18
CA ALA A 33 12.62 18.87 -13.26
C ALA A 33 11.69 17.98 -12.38
N GLN A 34 11.06 16.96 -12.97
CA GLN A 34 10.15 16.07 -12.25
C GLN A 34 10.90 15.15 -11.30
N VAL A 35 12.09 14.69 -11.69
CA VAL A 35 12.97 13.91 -10.81
C VAL A 35 13.42 14.74 -9.61
N LEU A 36 13.85 15.99 -9.83
CA LEU A 36 14.26 16.89 -8.75
C LEU A 36 13.10 17.20 -7.79
N LEU A 37 11.93 17.57 -8.32
CA LEU A 37 10.74 17.82 -7.50
C LEU A 37 10.32 16.56 -6.73
N GLY A 38 10.31 15.41 -7.39
CA GLY A 38 10.01 14.12 -6.78
C GLY A 38 10.97 13.77 -5.65
N LEU A 39 12.27 14.05 -5.80
CA LEU A 39 13.27 13.81 -4.76
C LEU A 39 13.06 14.73 -3.55
N VAL A 40 12.78 16.02 -3.79
CA VAL A 40 12.48 16.99 -2.71
C VAL A 40 11.23 16.54 -1.93
N LEU A 41 10.18 16.13 -2.63
CA LEU A 41 8.96 15.62 -2.01
C LEU A 41 9.20 14.29 -1.27
N ALA A 42 9.90 13.34 -1.90
CA ALA A 42 10.26 12.05 -1.33
C ALA A 42 11.12 12.17 -0.06
N TRP A 43 11.88 13.25 0.06
CA TRP A 43 12.62 13.60 1.26
C TRP A 43 11.71 14.25 2.30
N PHE A 44 10.96 15.30 1.93
CA PHE A 44 10.21 16.13 2.88
C PHE A 44 8.98 15.44 3.49
N LEU A 45 8.19 14.72 2.68
CA LEU A 45 6.94 14.07 3.13
C LEU A 45 7.13 13.06 4.26
N PRO A 46 8.13 12.15 4.22
CA PRO A 46 8.38 11.27 5.35
C PRO A 46 8.64 12.04 6.65
N PHE A 47 9.31 13.19 6.63
CA PHE A 47 9.53 14.02 7.83
C PHE A 47 8.23 14.66 8.34
N ALA A 48 7.44 15.24 7.43
CA ALA A 48 6.17 15.87 7.80
C ALA A 48 5.14 14.85 8.32
N THR A 49 5.17 13.61 7.82
CA THR A 49 4.15 12.60 8.11
C THR A 49 4.52 11.62 9.22
N GLN A 50 5.73 11.66 9.81
CA GLN A 50 6.16 10.63 10.79
C GLN A 50 5.17 10.40 11.93
N GLN A 51 4.54 11.47 12.42
CA GLN A 51 3.62 11.43 13.55
C GLN A 51 2.31 10.70 13.23
N PHE A 52 1.91 10.63 11.96
CA PHE A 52 0.69 9.94 11.53
C PHE A 52 0.84 8.42 11.43
N TRP A 53 2.07 7.89 11.52
CA TRP A 53 2.34 6.47 11.33
C TRP A 53 3.01 5.84 12.55
N PRO A 54 2.28 5.64 13.66
CA PRO A 54 2.80 5.05 14.89
C PRO A 54 3.25 3.60 14.70
N GLU A 55 2.62 2.86 13.79
CA GLU A 55 2.99 1.49 13.46
C GLU A 55 4.11 1.45 12.41
N LYS A 56 5.10 0.59 12.66
CA LYS A 56 6.24 0.36 11.78
C LYS A 56 5.92 -0.83 10.87
N PRO A 57 5.48 -0.63 9.61
CA PRO A 57 5.35 -1.73 8.67
C PRO A 57 6.75 -2.25 8.35
N HIS A 58 7.11 -3.42 8.90
CA HIS A 58 8.35 -4.10 8.56
C HIS A 58 8.11 -4.97 7.33
N LEU A 59 8.60 -4.54 6.16
CA LEU A 59 8.69 -5.42 4.99
C LEU A 59 9.78 -6.47 5.22
N LYS A 60 9.42 -7.57 5.90
CA LYS A 60 10.35 -8.68 6.16
C LYS A 60 10.72 -9.43 4.87
N ASN A 61 9.79 -9.57 3.92
CA ASN A 61 9.98 -10.36 2.70
C ASN A 61 9.17 -9.79 1.52
N ALA A 62 9.83 -9.10 0.59
CA ALA A 62 9.19 -8.54 -0.61
C ALA A 62 8.55 -9.63 -1.50
N ASN A 63 9.17 -10.81 -1.60
CA ASN A 63 8.62 -11.91 -2.39
C ASN A 63 7.28 -12.42 -1.84
N ARG A 64 7.14 -12.48 -0.50
CA ARG A 64 5.87 -12.90 0.12
C ARG A 64 4.78 -11.85 -0.10
N LEU A 65 5.14 -10.55 -0.08
CA LEU A 65 4.20 -9.48 -0.41
C LEU A 65 3.66 -9.63 -1.82
N LEU A 66 4.52 -9.96 -2.80
CA LEU A 66 4.09 -10.16 -4.19
C LEU A 66 3.13 -11.36 -4.32
N ILE A 67 3.42 -12.47 -3.64
CA ILE A 67 2.54 -13.66 -3.63
C ILE A 67 1.19 -13.32 -3.00
N TYR A 68 1.18 -12.62 -1.87
CA TYR A 68 -0.08 -12.19 -1.23
C TYR A 68 -0.85 -11.22 -2.11
N LEU A 69 -0.17 -10.30 -2.80
CA LEU A 69 -0.81 -9.38 -3.73
C LEU A 69 -1.46 -10.15 -4.89
N ALA A 70 -0.75 -11.11 -5.49
CA ALA A 70 -1.31 -11.96 -6.54
C ALA A 70 -2.52 -12.76 -6.06
N HIS A 71 -2.46 -13.31 -4.84
CA HIS A 71 -3.60 -14.03 -4.24
C HIS A 71 -4.80 -13.11 -4.02
N LEU A 72 -4.55 -11.92 -3.48
CA LEU A 72 -5.58 -10.89 -3.29
C LEU A 72 -6.23 -10.49 -4.63
N MET A 73 -5.44 -10.27 -5.68
CA MET A 73 -5.98 -9.95 -7.00
C MET A 73 -6.83 -11.09 -7.56
N TRP A 74 -6.38 -12.34 -7.40
CA TRP A 74 -7.14 -13.51 -7.82
C TRP A 74 -8.48 -13.63 -7.10
N ASP A 75 -8.48 -13.40 -5.79
CA ASP A 75 -9.70 -13.42 -4.99
C ASP A 75 -10.67 -12.30 -5.37
N ILE A 76 -10.16 -11.09 -5.63
CA ILE A 76 -10.97 -9.96 -6.14
C ILE A 76 -11.61 -10.32 -7.48
N ILE A 77 -10.85 -10.89 -8.43
CA ILE A 77 -11.37 -11.27 -9.75
C ILE A 77 -12.48 -12.31 -9.60
N LYS A 78 -12.24 -13.39 -8.84
CA LYS A 78 -13.25 -14.43 -8.59
C LYS A 78 -14.49 -13.87 -7.92
N ALA A 79 -14.33 -13.01 -6.90
CA ALA A 79 -15.46 -12.41 -6.19
C ALA A 79 -16.34 -11.58 -7.14
N ASN A 80 -15.73 -10.74 -7.98
CA ASN A 80 -16.46 -9.95 -8.97
C ASN A 80 -17.18 -10.83 -10.01
N ILE A 81 -16.53 -11.90 -10.49
CA ILE A 81 -17.19 -12.85 -11.41
C ILE A 81 -18.38 -13.53 -10.74
N THR A 82 -18.25 -13.95 -9.48
CA THR A 82 -19.34 -14.58 -8.73
C THR A 82 -20.52 -13.61 -8.57
N VAL A 83 -20.25 -12.37 -8.16
CA VAL A 83 -21.28 -11.33 -8.02
C VAL A 83 -21.93 -11.02 -9.36
N ALA A 84 -21.14 -10.86 -10.44
CA ALA A 84 -21.67 -10.60 -11.77
C ALA A 84 -22.57 -11.73 -12.27
N ARG A 85 -22.19 -13.00 -12.04
CA ARG A 85 -23.03 -14.16 -12.40
C ARG A 85 -24.33 -14.20 -11.61
N LEU A 86 -24.27 -13.88 -10.32
CA LEU A 86 -25.44 -13.88 -9.44
C LEU A 86 -26.44 -12.80 -9.86
N LEU A 87 -25.94 -11.60 -10.17
CA LEU A 87 -26.75 -10.49 -10.66
C LEU A 87 -27.33 -10.73 -12.06
N LEU A 88 -26.58 -11.36 -12.98
CA LEU A 88 -27.06 -11.65 -14.34
C LEU A 88 -28.08 -12.78 -14.39
N ARG A 89 -28.02 -13.75 -13.46
CA ARG A 89 -28.85 -14.96 -13.51
C ARG A 89 -30.14 -14.82 -12.72
N ASP A 90 -30.07 -14.34 -11.48
CA ASP A 90 -31.24 -14.28 -10.61
C ASP A 90 -31.02 -13.29 -9.45
N PRO A 91 -31.30 -11.99 -9.67
CA PRO A 91 -31.19 -10.97 -8.63
C PRO A 91 -32.13 -11.20 -7.44
N GLU A 92 -33.29 -11.84 -7.66
CA GLU A 92 -34.31 -12.00 -6.62
C GLU A 92 -33.96 -13.12 -5.63
N SER A 93 -33.09 -14.05 -6.03
CA SER A 93 -32.55 -15.11 -5.16
C SER A 93 -31.54 -14.64 -4.10
N LEU A 94 -31.13 -13.36 -4.12
CA LEU A 94 -30.18 -12.79 -3.17
C LEU A 94 -30.80 -12.64 -1.77
N GLN A 95 -30.35 -13.44 -0.80
CA GLN A 95 -30.76 -13.35 0.60
C GLN A 95 -29.71 -12.62 1.44
N PRO A 96 -29.90 -11.33 1.78
CA PRO A 96 -29.01 -10.62 2.67
C PRO A 96 -29.09 -11.19 4.09
N ALA A 97 -27.93 -11.49 4.68
CA ALA A 97 -27.85 -12.01 6.04
C ALA A 97 -26.68 -11.34 6.80
N PHE A 98 -26.88 -11.12 8.10
CA PHE A 98 -25.80 -10.70 8.98
C PHE A 98 -25.10 -11.93 9.54
N VAL A 99 -23.80 -12.06 9.28
CA VAL A 99 -22.97 -13.16 9.78
C VAL A 99 -21.95 -12.59 10.77
N ARG A 100 -21.90 -13.15 11.97
CA ARG A 100 -20.81 -12.85 12.93
C ARG A 100 -19.61 -13.71 12.60
N TYR A 101 -18.52 -13.09 12.21
CA TYR A 101 -17.23 -13.75 11.98
C TYR A 101 -16.31 -13.49 13.17
N PRO A 102 -15.91 -14.51 13.95
CA PRO A 102 -14.99 -14.31 15.08
C PRO A 102 -13.60 -13.99 14.55
N LEU A 103 -13.03 -12.87 14.99
CA LEU A 103 -11.62 -12.55 14.79
C LEU A 103 -10.86 -13.10 16.01
N ALA A 104 -10.14 -14.19 15.82
CA ALA A 104 -9.27 -14.80 16.84
C ALA A 104 -7.90 -14.12 16.89
#